data_AF-A0A7W0PQY0-F1
#
_entry.id   AF-A0A7W0PQY0-F1
#
_cell.length_a   1.000
_cell.length_b   1.000
_cell.length_c   1.000
_cell.angle_alpha   90.00
_cell.angle_beta   90.00
_cell.angle_gamma   90.00
#
_symmetry.space_group_name_H-M   'P 1'
#
loop_
_entity.id
_entity.type
_entity.pdbx_description
1 polymer ?
#
loop_
_entity_poly.entity_id
_entity_poly.type
_entity_poly.pdbx_seq_one_letter_code
_entity_poly.pdbx_strand_id
1 'polypeptide(L)'
;MSRPSKAILSLDRQTGEELGSINLVDEYGADIIMALIQVRDDTLVITAIQAPRSEDPEAIRDYTPGSILLFNAQTLELRTRTDPFDFRGNLVITPDDMYVPAAAAVEDNASLYRVDVATGALSEPINGVSARWDMTLSASGNVLMATGDPSTVAFFDLDTGELLDTVELGITNMETPFGQPVQMWGTNPIVITGLGEVYVIEDEKGD
;
A
#
# COMPACT_ATOMS: atom_id res chain seq x y z
N MET A 1 -16.72 -9.97 -26.95
CA MET A 1 -15.79 -8.86 -26.65
C MET A 1 -14.81 -9.39 -25.63
N SER A 2 -13.51 -9.44 -25.94
CA SER A 2 -12.52 -9.75 -24.90
C SER A 2 -12.46 -8.55 -23.97
N ARG A 3 -12.75 -8.76 -22.67
CA ARG A 3 -12.47 -7.74 -21.66
C ARG A 3 -10.94 -7.49 -21.67
N PRO A 4 -10.47 -6.25 -21.54
CA PRO A 4 -9.05 -6.03 -21.31
C PRO A 4 -8.62 -6.75 -20.03
N SER A 5 -7.49 -7.44 -20.07
CA SER A 5 -7.05 -8.35 -19.00
C SER A 5 -6.73 -7.65 -17.68
N LYS A 6 -6.57 -6.32 -17.69
CA LYS A 6 -6.17 -5.51 -16.53
C LYS A 6 -6.71 -4.07 -16.67
N ALA A 7 -7.95 -3.84 -16.25
CA ALA A 7 -8.60 -2.53 -16.32
C ALA A 7 -9.24 -2.12 -14.98
N ILE A 8 -9.25 -0.82 -14.72
CA ILE A 8 -10.04 -0.21 -13.65
C ILE A 8 -11.40 0.15 -14.25
N LEU A 9 -12.48 -0.20 -13.55
CA LEU A 9 -13.84 0.10 -13.99
C LEU A 9 -14.48 1.05 -12.98
N SER A 10 -15.07 2.13 -13.47
CA SER A 10 -16.06 2.92 -12.71
C SER A 10 -17.44 2.36 -13.04
N LEU A 11 -18.22 2.06 -12.00
CA LEU A 11 -19.54 1.43 -12.13
C LEU A 11 -20.61 2.28 -11.44
N ASP A 12 -21.79 2.35 -12.04
CA ASP A 12 -22.97 2.86 -11.36
C ASP A 12 -23.38 1.89 -10.25
N ARG A 13 -23.50 2.41 -9.02
CA ARG A 13 -23.80 1.58 -7.85
C ARG A 13 -25.18 0.91 -7.91
N GLN A 14 -26.15 1.54 -8.57
CA GLN A 14 -27.54 1.05 -8.60
C GLN A 14 -27.78 0.08 -9.76
N THR A 15 -27.24 0.39 -10.94
CA THR A 15 -27.47 -0.38 -12.16
C THR A 15 -26.35 -1.37 -12.46
N GLY A 16 -25.15 -1.13 -11.92
CA GLY A 16 -23.94 -1.90 -12.25
C GLY A 16 -23.38 -1.59 -13.63
N GLU A 17 -23.91 -0.58 -14.32
CA GLU A 17 -23.42 -0.17 -15.64
C GLU A 17 -22.04 0.49 -15.57
N GLU A 18 -21.20 0.24 -16.57
CA GLU A 18 -19.88 0.85 -16.67
C GLU A 18 -20.01 2.34 -17.04
N LEU A 19 -19.50 3.20 -16.16
CA LEU A 19 -19.44 4.65 -16.35
C LEU A 19 -18.13 5.07 -17.04
N GLY A 20 -17.10 4.23 -16.96
CA GLY A 20 -15.82 4.43 -17.62
C GLY A 20 -14.83 3.35 -17.25
N SER A 21 -13.76 3.22 -18.04
CA SER A 21 -12.68 2.30 -17.75
C SER A 21 -11.33 2.83 -18.19
N ILE A 22 -10.29 2.36 -17.52
CA ILE A 22 -8.88 2.60 -17.87
C ILE A 22 -8.22 1.24 -18.10
N ASN A 23 -7.55 1.08 -19.23
CA ASN A 23 -6.67 -0.07 -19.48
C ASN A 23 -5.23 0.29 -19.11
N LEU A 24 -4.77 -0.19 -17.95
CA LEU A 24 -3.45 0.19 -17.43
C LEU A 24 -2.28 -0.31 -18.29
N VAL A 25 -2.45 -1.45 -18.96
CA VAL A 25 -1.42 -2.01 -19.84
C VAL A 25 -1.32 -1.19 -21.12
N ASP A 26 -2.44 -0.92 -21.78
CA ASP A 26 -2.46 -0.25 -23.07
C ASP A 26 -2.18 1.25 -22.95
N GLU A 27 -2.67 1.90 -21.88
CA GLU A 27 -2.56 3.35 -21.71
C GLU A 27 -1.27 3.78 -21.02
N TYR A 28 -0.73 2.95 -20.11
CA TYR A 28 0.44 3.34 -19.30
C TYR A 28 1.62 2.37 -19.40
N GLY A 29 1.49 1.29 -20.19
CA GLY A 29 2.53 0.26 -20.29
C GLY A 29 2.79 -0.46 -18.97
N ALA A 30 1.80 -0.45 -18.06
CA ALA A 30 1.94 -0.97 -16.71
C ALA A 30 1.23 -2.32 -16.59
N ASP A 31 2.00 -3.38 -16.31
CA ASP A 31 1.46 -4.70 -16.06
C ASP A 31 1.20 -4.88 -14.56
N ILE A 32 -0.08 -4.94 -14.16
CA ILE A 32 -0.44 -5.00 -12.75
C ILE A 32 -0.04 -6.37 -12.19
N ILE A 33 0.95 -6.40 -11.27
CA ILE A 33 1.30 -7.59 -10.48
C ILE A 33 0.70 -7.49 -9.07
N MET A 34 0.70 -6.29 -8.48
CA MET A 34 0.02 -5.98 -7.22
C MET A 34 -0.64 -4.60 -7.34
N ALA A 35 -1.97 -4.56 -7.37
CA ALA A 35 -2.73 -3.31 -7.21
C ALA A 35 -3.10 -3.19 -5.73
N LEU A 36 -2.38 -2.32 -5.02
CA LEU A 36 -2.85 -1.76 -3.77
C LEU A 36 -3.74 -0.60 -4.15
N ILE A 37 -5.01 -0.71 -3.75
CA ILE A 37 -6.02 0.28 -4.04
C ILE A 37 -6.39 0.93 -2.72
N GLN A 38 -6.03 2.19 -2.55
CA GLN A 38 -6.54 3.02 -1.47
C GLN A 38 -7.39 4.13 -2.07
N VAL A 39 -8.57 4.31 -1.49
CA VAL A 39 -9.44 5.45 -1.78
C VAL A 39 -9.53 6.27 -0.51
N ARG A 40 -9.07 7.51 -0.57
CA ARG A 40 -9.24 8.50 0.49
C ARG A 40 -9.79 9.76 -0.13
N ASP A 41 -10.94 10.21 0.38
CA ASP A 41 -11.72 11.31 -0.17
C ASP A 41 -12.01 11.10 -1.68
N ASP A 42 -11.39 11.90 -2.55
CA ASP A 42 -11.53 11.84 -4.01
C ASP A 42 -10.30 11.27 -4.74
N THR A 43 -9.30 10.78 -3.99
CA THR A 43 -8.05 10.26 -4.56
C THR A 43 -8.12 8.74 -4.61
N LEU A 44 -7.94 8.19 -5.81
CA LEU A 44 -7.77 6.77 -6.06
C LEU A 44 -6.28 6.51 -6.28
N VAL A 45 -5.63 5.89 -5.31
CA VAL A 45 -4.23 5.47 -5.43
C VAL A 45 -4.18 4.09 -5.99
N ILE A 46 -3.36 3.91 -7.03
CA ILE A 46 -3.12 2.62 -7.65
C ILE A 46 -1.62 2.43 -7.75
N THR A 47 -1.09 1.50 -6.96
CA THR A 47 0.26 1.02 -7.25
C THR A 47 0.22 0.19 -8.52
N ALA A 48 0.95 0.62 -9.53
CA ALA A 48 1.10 -0.10 -10.78
C ALA A 48 2.58 -0.43 -10.95
N ILE A 49 3.01 -1.58 -10.41
CA ILE A 49 4.39 -2.05 -10.60
C ILE A 49 4.62 -2.22 -12.10
N GLN A 50 5.46 -1.38 -12.68
CA GLN A 50 5.85 -1.52 -14.07
C GLN A 50 6.93 -2.61 -14.17
N ALA A 51 6.53 -3.87 -14.04
CA ALA A 51 7.40 -4.94 -14.52
C ALA A 51 7.37 -4.94 -16.06
N PRO A 52 8.50 -5.04 -16.75
CA PRO A 52 8.49 -5.41 -18.15
C PRO A 52 7.68 -6.71 -18.28
N ARG A 53 6.80 -6.78 -19.28
CA ARG A 53 6.01 -7.98 -19.58
C ARG A 53 6.97 -9.16 -19.75
N SER A 54 7.09 -9.98 -18.70
CA SER A 54 7.88 -11.20 -18.72
C SER A 54 6.94 -12.37 -19.01
N GLU A 55 7.29 -13.18 -20.01
CA GLU A 55 6.64 -14.49 -20.21
C GLU A 55 7.19 -15.55 -19.24
N ASP A 56 8.26 -15.22 -18.50
CA ASP A 56 8.86 -16.05 -17.46
C ASP A 56 8.27 -15.67 -16.08
N PRO A 57 7.49 -16.57 -15.43
CA PRO A 57 6.95 -16.35 -14.10
C PRO A 57 8.02 -16.21 -13.01
N GLU A 58 9.23 -16.76 -13.22
CA GLU A 58 10.33 -16.65 -12.27
C GLU A 58 10.99 -15.27 -12.33
N ALA A 59 11.00 -14.60 -13.49
CA ALA A 59 11.50 -13.23 -13.62
C ALA A 59 10.59 -12.18 -12.95
N ILE A 60 9.34 -12.53 -12.63
CA ILE A 60 8.42 -11.70 -11.82
C ILE A 60 8.89 -11.65 -10.35
N ARG A 61 9.71 -12.61 -9.90
CA ARG A 61 10.29 -12.64 -8.55
C ARG A 61 11.45 -11.66 -8.38
N ASP A 62 12.11 -11.29 -9.47
CA ASP A 62 13.11 -10.22 -9.49
C ASP A 62 12.36 -8.90 -9.57
N TYR A 63 12.10 -8.33 -8.38
CA TYR A 63 11.39 -7.06 -8.22
C TYR A 63 11.98 -6.00 -9.15
N THR A 64 11.21 -5.63 -10.17
CA THR A 64 11.59 -4.56 -11.07
C THR A 64 11.08 -3.25 -10.49
N PRO A 65 11.89 -2.16 -10.48
CA PRO A 65 11.43 -0.86 -10.03
C PRO A 65 10.11 -0.46 -10.70
N GLY A 66 9.12 -0.11 -9.88
CA GLY A 66 7.77 0.22 -10.32
C GLY A 66 7.48 1.71 -10.18
N SER A 67 6.50 2.20 -10.94
CA SER A 67 5.92 3.54 -10.71
C SER A 67 4.66 3.42 -9.85
N ILE A 68 4.29 4.50 -9.19
CA ILE A 68 2.96 4.63 -8.57
C ILE A 68 2.14 5.61 -9.41
N LEU A 69 0.89 5.23 -9.69
CA LEU A 69 -0.04 6.02 -10.50
C LEU A 69 -1.18 6.51 -9.61
N LEU A 70 -1.33 7.82 -9.52
CA LEU A 70 -2.38 8.45 -8.72
C LEU A 70 -3.45 8.98 -9.68
N PHE A 71 -4.68 8.50 -9.50
CA PHE A 71 -5.82 8.88 -10.31
C PHE A 71 -6.82 9.70 -9.49
N ASN A 72 -7.56 10.56 -10.18
CA ASN A 72 -8.81 11.10 -9.65
C ASN A 72 -9.84 9.95 -9.58
N ALA A 73 -10.40 9.68 -8.40
CA ALA A 73 -11.36 8.58 -8.22
C ALA A 73 -12.67 8.80 -8.99
N GLN A 74 -13.08 10.06 -9.19
CA GLN A 74 -14.33 10.41 -9.86
C GLN A 74 -14.16 10.44 -11.39
N THR A 75 -13.07 11.03 -11.88
CA THR A 75 -12.87 11.26 -13.33
C THR A 75 -12.01 10.19 -14.00
N LEU A 76 -11.32 9.35 -13.22
CA LEU A 76 -10.35 8.37 -13.72
C LEU A 76 -9.16 8.99 -14.49
N GLU A 77 -8.94 10.30 -14.34
CA GLU A 77 -7.80 10.99 -14.94
C GLU A 77 -6.53 10.79 -14.10
N LEU A 78 -5.40 10.52 -14.76
CA LEU A 78 -4.09 10.46 -14.11
C LEU A 78 -3.71 11.86 -13.60
N ARG A 79 -3.42 11.95 -12.30
CA ARG A 79 -2.90 13.17 -11.65
C ARG A 79 -1.38 13.16 -11.61
N THR A 80 -0.81 12.06 -11.13
CA THR A 80 0.61 11.98 -10.81
C THR A 80 1.16 10.59 -11.13
N ARG A 81 2.41 10.55 -11.60
CA ARG A 81 3.18 9.33 -11.81
C ARG A 81 4.57 9.52 -11.22
N THR A 82 4.99 8.62 -10.36
CA THR A 82 6.37 8.62 -9.84
C THR A 82 7.34 8.11 -10.90
N ASP A 83 8.60 8.53 -10.80
CA ASP A 83 9.69 7.79 -11.45
C ASP A 83 9.72 6.34 -10.91
N PRO A 84 10.24 5.37 -11.68
CA PRO A 84 10.35 4.00 -11.21
C PRO A 84 11.33 3.87 -10.02
N PHE A 85 10.90 3.24 -8.93
CA PHE A 85 11.74 2.94 -7.77
C PHE A 85 11.36 1.58 -7.17
N ASP A 86 12.26 1.04 -6.34
CA ASP A 86 12.07 -0.28 -5.73
C ASP A 86 11.33 -0.13 -4.39
N PHE A 87 10.08 -0.59 -4.33
CA PHE A 87 9.25 -0.60 -3.13
C PHE A 87 8.60 -1.97 -2.91
N ARG A 88 8.43 -2.36 -1.65
CA ARG A 88 7.81 -3.66 -1.27
C ARG A 88 6.80 -3.48 -0.16
N GLY A 89 5.59 -3.99 -0.39
CA GLY A 89 4.54 -4.01 0.63
C GLY A 89 3.48 -2.95 0.39
N ASN A 90 2.63 -2.76 1.40
CA ASN A 90 1.54 -1.79 1.35
C ASN A 90 2.05 -0.35 1.36
N LEU A 91 1.18 0.58 0.96
CA LEU A 91 1.43 2.01 1.11
C LEU A 91 0.31 2.65 1.92
N VAL A 92 0.53 3.86 2.40
CA VAL A 92 -0.53 4.66 3.02
C VAL A 92 -0.56 6.05 2.41
N ILE A 93 -1.75 6.62 2.27
CA ILE A 93 -1.93 7.98 1.75
C ILE A 93 -2.57 8.93 2.77
N THR A 94 -1.98 10.11 2.88
CA THR A 94 -2.53 11.32 3.50
C THR A 94 -3.00 12.29 2.42
N PRO A 95 -3.78 13.33 2.74
CA PRO A 95 -4.22 14.30 1.73
C PRO A 95 -3.07 14.94 0.93
N ASP A 96 -1.92 15.15 1.57
CA ASP A 96 -0.78 15.86 0.99
C ASP A 96 0.34 14.92 0.49
N ASP A 97 0.47 13.74 1.09
CA ASP A 97 1.59 12.83 0.83
C ASP A 97 1.20 11.36 0.85
N MET A 98 2.03 10.55 0.20
CA MET A 98 1.97 9.11 0.24
C MET A 98 3.23 8.54 0.88
N TYR A 99 3.10 7.50 1.67
CA TYR A 99 4.21 6.85 2.37
C TYR A 99 4.36 5.42 1.89
N VAL A 100 5.58 5.07 1.50
CA VAL A 100 5.91 3.82 0.81
C VAL A 100 7.14 3.17 1.42
N PRO A 101 7.08 1.88 1.76
CA PRO A 101 8.22 1.15 2.30
C PRO A 101 9.21 0.80 1.19
N ALA A 102 10.49 1.05 1.47
CA ALA A 102 11.60 0.66 0.61
C ALA A 102 11.65 -0.85 0.42
N ALA A 103 11.98 -1.29 -0.79
CA ALA A 103 12.16 -2.71 -1.08
C ALA A 103 13.44 -3.34 -0.54
N ALA A 104 14.34 -2.55 0.11
CA ALA A 104 15.70 -2.96 0.44
C ALA A 104 15.72 -4.37 1.03
N ALA A 105 16.19 -5.28 0.18
CA ALA A 105 15.94 -6.68 0.32
C ALA A 105 16.61 -7.23 1.58
N VAL A 106 15.85 -7.99 2.37
CA VAL A 106 16.36 -8.99 3.31
C VAL A 106 16.97 -8.47 4.62
N GLU A 107 17.19 -7.17 4.82
CA GLU A 107 17.62 -6.65 6.13
C GLU A 107 16.50 -5.87 6.84
N ASP A 108 16.39 -6.05 8.15
CA ASP A 108 15.32 -5.60 9.07
C ASP A 108 15.13 -4.06 9.16
N ASN A 109 15.72 -3.31 8.25
CA ASN A 109 15.73 -1.84 8.21
C ASN A 109 15.03 -1.32 6.95
N ALA A 110 13.80 -1.77 6.69
CA ALA A 110 12.97 -1.11 5.69
C ALA A 110 12.90 0.39 6.03
N SER A 111 13.20 1.25 5.06
CA SER A 111 13.04 2.71 5.23
C SER A 111 11.65 3.09 4.71
N LEU A 112 11.02 4.09 5.32
CA LEU A 112 9.78 4.65 4.79
C LEU A 112 10.12 5.87 3.94
N TYR A 113 9.64 5.92 2.71
CA TYR A 113 9.79 7.08 1.83
C TYR A 113 8.49 7.87 1.79
N ARG A 114 8.59 9.20 1.83
CA ARG A 114 7.48 10.09 1.54
C ARG A 114 7.51 10.42 0.05
N VAL A 115 6.33 10.42 -0.56
CA VAL A 115 6.09 10.76 -1.97
C VAL A 115 5.11 11.91 -1.99
N ASP A 116 5.56 13.03 -2.54
CA ASP A 116 4.71 14.20 -2.76
C ASP A 116 3.62 13.84 -3.79
N VAL A 117 2.34 13.92 -3.41
CA VAL A 117 1.24 13.46 -4.28
C VAL A 117 1.03 14.36 -5.49
N ALA A 118 1.50 15.61 -5.45
CA ALA A 118 1.31 16.56 -6.53
C ALA A 118 2.38 16.41 -7.62
N THR A 119 3.60 16.02 -7.24
CA THR A 119 4.78 15.98 -8.11
C THR A 119 5.28 14.56 -8.37
N GLY A 120 4.97 13.60 -7.50
CA GLY A 120 5.49 12.24 -7.55
C GLY A 120 6.95 12.13 -7.12
N ALA A 121 7.53 13.19 -6.56
CA ALA A 121 8.90 13.21 -6.09
C ALA A 121 9.05 12.43 -4.78
N LEU A 122 10.10 11.60 -4.71
CA LEU A 122 10.50 10.92 -3.48
C LEU A 122 11.33 11.85 -2.60
N SER A 123 11.06 11.85 -1.30
CA SER A 123 11.88 12.50 -0.28
C SER A 123 13.09 11.65 0.11
N GLU A 124 13.93 12.20 0.99
CA GLU A 124 14.87 11.41 1.80
C GLU A 124 14.11 10.38 2.67
N PRO A 125 14.72 9.22 2.97
CA PRO A 125 14.10 8.15 3.76
C PRO A 125 13.90 8.55 5.22
N ILE A 126 12.75 8.18 5.76
CA ILE A 126 12.44 8.12 7.18
C ILE A 126 12.97 6.76 7.70
N ASN A 127 14.02 6.82 8.49
CA ASN A 127 14.69 5.64 9.03
C ASN A 127 14.02 5.17 10.33
N GLY A 128 14.12 3.87 10.63
CA GLY A 128 13.64 3.29 11.89
C GLY A 128 12.23 2.68 11.82
N VAL A 129 11.55 2.75 10.68
CA VAL A 129 10.21 2.21 10.47
C VAL A 129 10.26 0.83 9.83
N SER A 130 10.14 -0.24 10.63
CA SER A 130 10.05 -1.61 10.09
C SER A 130 8.62 -1.96 9.68
N ALA A 131 8.33 -1.88 8.39
CA ALA A 131 7.01 -2.15 7.81
C ALA A 131 7.09 -3.20 6.68
N ARG A 132 7.19 -4.48 7.08
CA ARG A 132 7.49 -5.58 6.16
C ARG A 132 6.26 -6.10 5.40
N TRP A 133 5.09 -6.15 6.03
CA TRP A 133 3.90 -6.78 5.45
C TRP A 133 2.77 -5.79 5.17
N ASP A 134 2.35 -5.01 6.15
CA ASP A 134 1.26 -4.05 5.97
C ASP A 134 1.39 -2.82 6.86
N MET A 135 0.71 -1.74 6.44
CA MET A 135 0.66 -0.46 7.10
C MET A 135 -0.74 0.17 7.00
N THR A 136 -1.14 0.87 8.06
CA THR A 136 -2.30 1.77 8.06
C THR A 136 -2.00 3.02 8.87
N LEU A 137 -2.85 4.04 8.72
CA LEU A 137 -2.76 5.28 9.49
C LEU A 137 -3.86 5.34 10.56
N SER A 138 -3.57 6.03 11.66
CA SER A 138 -4.59 6.49 12.60
C SER A 138 -5.60 7.44 11.94
N ALA A 139 -6.72 7.71 12.63
CA ALA A 139 -7.76 8.63 12.14
C ALA A 139 -7.22 10.04 11.91
N SER A 140 -6.37 10.48 12.84
CA SER A 140 -5.66 11.75 12.78
C SER A 140 -4.63 11.80 11.65
N GLY A 141 -4.19 10.64 11.15
CA GLY A 141 -3.20 10.54 10.07
C GLY A 141 -1.75 10.71 10.53
N ASN A 142 -1.50 10.86 11.83
CA ASN A 142 -0.18 11.18 12.37
C ASN A 142 0.57 9.95 12.92
N VAL A 143 -0.13 8.84 13.13
CA VAL A 143 0.46 7.59 13.62
C VAL A 143 0.41 6.55 12.51
N LEU A 144 1.58 6.01 12.16
CA LEU A 144 1.73 4.87 11.28
C LEU A 144 1.70 3.59 12.10
N MET A 145 0.85 2.67 11.72
CA MET A 145 0.78 1.34 12.32
C MET A 145 1.33 0.37 11.29
N ALA A 146 2.30 -0.45 11.68
CA ALA A 146 2.98 -1.35 10.76
C ALA A 146 3.14 -2.76 11.33
N THR A 147 3.05 -3.74 10.44
CA THR A 147 3.35 -5.15 10.74
C THR A 147 4.67 -5.51 10.07
N GLY A 148 5.73 -5.55 10.88
CA GLY A 148 7.10 -5.88 10.46
C GLY A 148 7.63 -7.19 11.04
N ASP A 149 7.23 -7.51 12.28
CA ASP A 149 7.57 -8.74 13.01
C ASP A 149 6.37 -9.67 13.21
N PRO A 150 6.53 -11.02 13.13
CA PRO A 150 5.41 -11.94 12.95
C PRO A 150 4.48 -12.08 14.15
N SER A 151 4.67 -11.29 15.20
CA SER A 151 3.91 -11.37 16.44
C SER A 151 3.57 -10.00 17.01
N THR A 152 3.91 -8.91 16.31
CA THR A 152 3.75 -7.56 16.83
C THR A 152 3.15 -6.60 15.82
N VAL A 153 2.57 -5.54 16.36
CA VAL A 153 2.22 -4.31 15.63
C VAL A 153 3.02 -3.18 16.23
N ALA A 154 3.79 -2.49 15.41
CA ALA A 154 4.56 -1.33 15.81
C ALA A 154 3.83 -0.04 15.42
N PHE A 155 3.87 0.95 16.30
CA PHE A 155 3.26 2.27 16.12
C PHE A 155 4.37 3.29 16.01
N PHE A 156 4.37 4.09 14.96
CA PHE A 156 5.38 5.11 14.69
C PHE A 156 4.74 6.49 14.56
N ASP A 157 5.43 7.51 15.03
CA ASP A 157 5.14 8.89 14.65
C ASP A 157 5.49 9.05 13.16
N LEU A 158 4.50 9.44 12.35
CA LEU A 158 4.63 9.43 10.89
C LEU A 158 5.65 10.45 10.39
N ASP A 159 5.75 11.61 11.04
CA ASP A 159 6.61 12.71 10.62
C ASP A 159 8.08 12.43 10.93
N THR A 160 8.35 11.81 12.09
CA THR A 160 9.72 11.58 12.59
C THR A 160 10.23 10.17 12.36
N GLY A 161 9.34 9.18 12.21
CA GLY A 161 9.67 7.76 12.21
C GLY A 161 9.99 7.19 13.60
N GLU A 162 9.74 7.93 14.68
CA GLU A 162 9.99 7.46 16.04
C GLU A 162 9.03 6.33 16.41
N LEU A 163 9.55 5.23 16.97
CA LEU A 163 8.74 4.14 17.53
C LEU A 163 8.05 4.62 18.81
N LEU A 164 6.71 4.72 18.76
CA LEU A 164 5.85 5.13 19.87
C LEU A 164 5.48 3.97 20.78
N ASP A 165 5.11 2.83 20.20
CA ASP A 165 4.68 1.64 20.96
C ASP A 165 4.81 0.34 20.15
N THR A 166 4.71 -0.80 20.83
CA THR A 166 4.66 -2.13 20.22
C THR A 166 3.70 -3.03 20.98
N VAL A 167 2.72 -3.58 20.28
CA VAL A 167 1.71 -4.50 20.84
C VAL A 167 2.03 -5.92 20.38
N GLU A 168 2.22 -6.84 21.34
CA GLU A 168 2.30 -8.28 21.06
C GLU A 168 0.91 -8.87 20.83
N LEU A 169 0.70 -9.53 19.69
CA LEU A 169 -0.57 -10.17 19.35
C LEU A 169 -0.73 -11.56 19.99
N GLY A 170 0.30 -12.07 20.68
CA GLY A 170 0.30 -13.41 21.28
C GLY A 170 0.35 -14.55 20.26
N ILE A 171 0.64 -14.26 18.99
CA ILE A 171 0.70 -15.21 17.90
C ILE A 171 2.16 -15.65 17.71
N THR A 172 2.43 -16.94 17.85
CA THR A 172 3.68 -17.51 17.37
C THR A 172 3.47 -17.88 15.90
N ASN A 173 4.02 -17.07 14.98
CA ASN A 173 4.17 -17.36 13.54
C ASN A 173 3.09 -16.77 12.60
N MET A 174 3.02 -15.44 12.43
CA MET A 174 2.25 -14.80 11.32
C MET A 174 2.81 -15.06 9.90
N GLU A 175 3.80 -15.94 9.74
CA GLU A 175 4.17 -16.42 8.41
C GLU A 175 3.03 -17.29 7.84
N THR A 176 2.19 -16.68 7.00
CA THR A 176 1.24 -17.47 6.21
C THR A 176 2.02 -18.40 5.25
N PRO A 177 1.50 -19.59 4.89
CA PRO A 177 2.16 -20.54 3.98
C PRO A 177 2.53 -19.98 2.59
N PHE A 178 2.09 -18.76 2.28
CA PHE A 178 2.29 -18.06 1.02
C PHE A 178 2.88 -16.65 1.20
N GLY A 179 3.29 -16.24 2.40
CA GLY A 179 3.75 -14.87 2.67
C GLY A 179 2.70 -13.79 2.40
N GLN A 180 1.42 -14.15 2.42
CA GLN A 180 0.28 -13.23 2.29
C GLN A 180 0.30 -12.24 3.46
N PRO A 181 0.09 -10.94 3.19
CA PRO A 181 0.16 -9.91 4.19
C PRO A 181 -0.99 -10.07 5.18
N VAL A 182 -0.66 -9.87 6.46
CA VAL A 182 -1.63 -9.41 7.44
C VAL A 182 -2.32 -8.18 6.86
N GLN A 183 -3.66 -8.11 6.88
CA GLN A 183 -4.36 -6.92 6.41
C GLN A 183 -4.82 -6.08 7.59
N MET A 184 -4.42 -4.82 7.61
CA MET A 184 -4.78 -3.83 8.60
C MET A 184 -5.82 -2.87 8.01
N TRP A 185 -6.93 -2.70 8.72
CA TRP A 185 -7.96 -1.74 8.35
C TRP A 185 -8.44 -0.94 9.55
N GLY A 186 -8.96 0.24 9.25
CA GLY A 186 -9.57 1.08 10.26
C GLY A 186 -8.54 1.93 11.00
N THR A 187 -9.09 2.90 11.70
CA THR A 187 -8.34 3.94 12.40
C THR A 187 -8.49 3.81 13.92
N ASN A 188 -9.65 3.29 14.37
CA ASN A 188 -9.95 2.79 15.71
C ASN A 188 -11.36 2.12 15.68
N PRO A 189 -11.50 0.83 16.04
CA PRO A 189 -10.42 -0.09 16.30
C PRO A 189 -9.66 -0.43 15.03
N ILE A 190 -8.39 -0.80 15.19
CA ILE A 190 -7.58 -1.37 14.13
C ILE A 190 -7.97 -2.83 14.01
N VAL A 191 -8.46 -3.21 12.84
CA VAL A 191 -8.79 -4.59 12.51
C VAL A 191 -7.64 -5.21 11.77
N ILE A 192 -7.10 -6.29 12.31
CA ILE A 192 -5.97 -7.02 11.76
C ILE A 192 -6.44 -8.42 11.42
N THR A 193 -6.25 -8.85 10.17
CA THR A 193 -6.60 -10.21 9.76
C THR A 193 -5.36 -10.99 9.37
N GLY A 194 -5.23 -12.20 9.90
CA GLY A 194 -4.11 -13.09 9.64
C GLY A 194 -4.43 -14.51 10.09
N LEU A 195 -4.07 -15.51 9.27
CA LEU A 195 -4.17 -16.95 9.62
C LEU A 195 -5.56 -17.45 10.08
N GLY A 196 -6.63 -16.80 9.65
CA GLY A 196 -8.00 -17.18 10.02
C GLY A 196 -8.48 -16.57 11.34
N GLU A 197 -7.67 -15.72 11.96
CA GLU A 197 -8.03 -14.92 13.13
C GLU A 197 -8.24 -13.44 12.74
N VAL A 198 -9.05 -12.76 13.54
CA VAL A 198 -9.34 -11.33 13.42
C VAL A 198 -9.03 -10.71 14.78
N TYR A 199 -8.03 -9.81 14.81
CA TYR A 199 -7.72 -9.01 15.99
C TYR A 199 -8.36 -7.65 15.85
N VAL A 200 -8.88 -7.15 16.96
CA VAL A 200 -9.46 -5.82 17.07
C VAL A 200 -8.68 -5.12 18.16
N ILE A 201 -7.82 -4.19 17.77
CA ILE A 201 -7.02 -3.38 18.68
C ILE A 201 -7.77 -2.07 18.88
N GLU A 202 -8.28 -1.88 20.09
CA GLU A 202 -8.83 -0.60 20.52
C GLU A 202 -7.68 0.27 21.06
N ASP A 203 -7.64 1.52 20.65
CA ASP A 203 -6.80 2.49 21.34
C ASP A 203 -7.49 2.90 22.66
N GLU A 204 -6.86 2.64 23.81
CA GLU A 204 -7.39 3.08 25.12
C GLU A 204 -7.49 4.61 25.22
N LYS A 205 -6.78 5.34 24.34
CA LYS A 205 -6.90 6.78 24.19
C LYS A 205 -7.65 7.07 22.89
N GLY A 206 -8.94 7.33 23.03
CA GLY A 206 -9.76 7.79 21.90
C GLY A 206 -9.21 9.10 21.33
N ASP A 207 -8.55 9.00 20.19
CA ASP A 207 -8.34 10.10 19.26
C ASP A 207 -9.48 10.16 18.22
#